data_AF-A0A6H1ZSD5-F1
#
_entry.id   AF-A0A6H1ZSD5-F1
#
_cell.length_a   1.000
_cell.length_b   1.000
_cell.length_c   1.000
_cell.angle_alpha   90.00
_cell.angle_beta   90.00
_cell.angle_gamma   90.00
#
_symmetry.space_group_name_H-M   'P 1'
#
loop_
_entity.id
_entity.type
_entity.pdbx_description
1 polymer ?
#
loop_
_entity_poly.entity_id
_entity_poly.type
_entity_poly.pdbx_seq_one_letter_code
_entity_poly.pdbx_strand_id
1 'polypeptide(L)'
;MDREVIYIGRDNPNEFILTSNDVAQNLSGVTHMELVISGVTYSSVTSGYFSWSGSTTGYVKLTFGNAPGLTPGNYDAELIVYDVSRAYGVLWGKIPLKIEG
;
A
#
# COMPACT_ATOMS: atom_id res chain seq x y z
N MET A 1 14.67 0.17 -11.86
CA MET A 1 13.63 -0.17 -10.87
C MET A 1 12.34 -0.22 -11.63
N ASP A 2 11.71 -1.39 -11.66
CA ASP A 2 10.39 -1.54 -12.27
C ASP A 2 9.36 -0.82 -11.39
N ARG A 3 8.40 -0.16 -12.03
CA ARG A 3 7.33 0.58 -11.34
C ARG A 3 6.08 -0.29 -11.33
N GLU A 4 5.43 -0.34 -10.18
CA GLU A 4 4.11 -0.96 -10.05
C GLU A 4 3.09 -0.08 -10.77
N VAL A 5 2.30 -0.67 -11.67
CA VAL A 5 1.36 0.09 -12.50
C VAL A 5 -0.04 0.02 -11.90
N ILE A 6 -0.75 1.15 -11.81
CA ILE A 6 -2.16 1.26 -11.43
C ILE A 6 -2.92 1.80 -12.63
N TYR A 7 -3.99 1.12 -13.03
CA TYR A 7 -4.88 1.57 -14.10
C TYR A 7 -6.14 2.17 -13.47
N ILE A 8 -6.36 3.47 -13.67
CA ILE A 8 -7.57 4.14 -13.16
C ILE A 8 -8.81 3.47 -13.75
N GLY A 9 -9.77 3.14 -12.88
CA GLY A 9 -11.00 2.44 -13.27
C GLY A 9 -10.84 0.95 -13.51
N ARG A 10 -9.69 0.37 -13.16
CA ARG A 10 -9.48 -1.07 -13.10
C ARG A 10 -9.01 -1.46 -11.71
N ASP A 11 -9.53 -2.57 -11.22
CA ASP A 11 -9.09 -3.18 -9.95
C ASP A 11 -7.84 -4.03 -10.17
N ASN A 12 -6.78 -3.43 -10.71
CA ASN A 12 -5.54 -4.15 -10.94
C ASN A 12 -4.77 -4.27 -9.61
N PRO A 13 -4.52 -5.51 -9.12
CA PRO A 13 -3.90 -5.70 -7.83
C PRO A 13 -2.38 -5.48 -7.92
N ASN A 14 -1.85 -4.69 -7.00
CA ASN A 14 -0.41 -4.58 -6.77
C ASN A 14 -0.07 -5.33 -5.48
N GLU A 15 0.83 -6.30 -5.57
CA GLU A 15 1.07 -7.26 -4.50
C GLU A 15 2.56 -7.28 -4.14
N PHE A 16 2.88 -7.19 -2.85
CA PHE A 16 4.26 -7.16 -2.38
C PHE A 16 4.40 -7.80 -0.99
N ILE A 17 5.64 -8.10 -0.63
CA ILE A 17 6.00 -8.65 0.68
C ILE A 17 6.72 -7.58 1.49
N LEU A 18 6.18 -7.24 2.66
CA LEU A 18 6.86 -6.39 3.63
C LEU A 18 7.99 -7.17 4.29
N THR A 19 9.22 -6.73 4.04
CA THR A 19 10.42 -7.28 4.64
C THR A 19 11.12 -6.25 5.53
N SER A 20 11.85 -6.74 6.54
CA SER A 20 12.83 -5.97 7.31
C SER A 20 14.09 -6.82 7.41
N ASN A 21 15.23 -6.28 6.99
CA ASN A 21 16.49 -7.02 6.85
C ASN A 21 16.31 -8.33 6.06
N ASP A 22 15.63 -8.25 4.92
CA ASP A 22 15.34 -9.38 4.01
C ASP A 22 14.47 -10.50 4.61
N VAL A 23 13.85 -10.28 5.76
CA VAL A 23 12.93 -11.23 6.40
C VAL A 23 11.49 -10.72 6.29
N ALA A 24 10.59 -11.55 5.77
CA ALA A 24 9.16 -11.27 5.70
C ALA A 24 8.55 -11.05 7.09
N GLN A 25 7.74 -10.01 7.23
CA GLN A 25 7.28 -9.55 8.53
C GLN A 25 5.89 -10.11 8.87
N ASN A 26 5.70 -10.51 10.13
CA ASN A 26 4.39 -10.95 10.59
C ASN A 26 3.47 -9.73 10.74
N LEU A 27 2.38 -9.71 9.97
CA LEU A 27 1.42 -8.61 9.94
C LEU A 27 0.22 -8.83 10.86
N SER A 28 0.20 -9.88 11.70
CA SER A 28 -0.92 -10.20 12.58
C SER A 28 -1.23 -9.10 13.62
N GLY A 29 -0.25 -8.23 13.91
CA GLY A 29 -0.42 -7.08 14.81
C GLY A 29 -0.75 -5.76 14.09
N VAL A 30 -0.79 -5.75 12.76
CA VAL A 30 -1.11 -4.56 11.97
C VAL A 30 -2.60 -4.27 12.09
N THR A 31 -2.90 -3.02 12.46
CA THR A 31 -4.26 -2.53 12.66
C THR A 31 -4.80 -1.82 11.43
N HIS A 32 -3.95 -1.06 10.74
CA HIS A 32 -4.28 -0.42 9.48
C HIS A 32 -3.01 -0.03 8.72
N MET A 33 -3.18 0.27 7.43
CA MET A 33 -2.14 0.79 6.55
C MET A 33 -2.66 2.01 5.81
N GLU A 34 -1.75 2.92 5.50
CA GLU A 34 -2.02 4.09 4.69
C GLU A 34 -1.01 4.17 3.55
N LEU A 35 -1.48 4.58 2.38
CA LEU A 35 -0.62 4.91 1.26
C LEU A 35 -0.83 6.37 0.91
N VAL A 36 0.26 7.15 0.97
CA VAL A 36 0.24 8.56 0.61
C VAL A 36 0.76 8.73 -0.80
N ILE A 37 -0.09 9.20 -1.72
CA ILE A 37 0.26 9.49 -3.12
C ILE A 37 0.09 10.99 -3.33
N SER A 38 1.20 11.70 -3.53
CA SER A 38 1.19 13.16 -3.79
C SER A 38 0.37 13.98 -2.75
N GLY A 39 0.39 13.55 -1.48
CA GLY A 39 -0.34 14.20 -0.38
C GLY A 39 -1.78 13.72 -0.19
N VAL A 40 -2.32 12.89 -1.08
CA VAL A 40 -3.60 12.20 -0.87
C VAL A 40 -3.36 10.93 -0.08
N THR A 41 -4.12 10.74 1.00
CA THR A 41 -3.99 9.57 1.87
C THR A 41 -5.10 8.56 1.56
N TYR A 42 -4.69 7.34 1.23
CA TYR A 42 -5.55 6.19 1.03
C TYR A 42 -5.40 5.26 2.22
N SER A 43 -6.46 5.11 3.02
CA SER A 43 -6.41 4.34 4.27
C SER A 43 -7.18 3.03 4.17
N SER A 44 -6.62 1.95 4.71
CA SER A 44 -7.30 0.66 4.80
C SER A 44 -8.56 0.71 5.65
N VAL A 45 -8.68 1.70 6.56
CA VAL A 45 -9.83 1.85 7.45
C VAL A 45 -11.07 2.32 6.69
N THR A 46 -10.88 3.16 5.67
CA THR A 46 -11.99 3.90 5.05
C THR A 46 -12.42 3.35 3.70
N SER A 47 -11.58 2.57 3.01
CA SER A 47 -11.77 2.45 1.56
C SER A 47 -11.40 1.12 0.92
N GLY A 48 -11.19 0.03 1.67
CA GLY A 48 -11.06 -1.32 1.11
C GLY A 48 -9.89 -1.54 0.13
N TYR A 49 -9.01 -0.54 -0.03
CA TYR A 49 -7.90 -0.58 -0.99
C TYR A 49 -6.78 -1.54 -0.59
N PHE A 50 -6.84 -2.09 0.62
CA PHE A 50 -5.76 -2.86 1.22
C PHE A 50 -6.30 -4.22 1.68
N SER A 51 -5.49 -5.25 1.46
CA SER A 51 -5.65 -6.56 2.07
C SER A 51 -4.27 -7.11 2.43
N TRP A 52 -4.08 -7.56 3.67
CA TRP A 52 -2.78 -8.08 4.15
C TRP A 52 -2.89 -9.38 4.95
N SER A 53 -4.05 -10.01 4.92
CA SER A 53 -4.25 -11.34 5.50
C SER A 53 -4.11 -12.40 4.39
N GLY A 54 -2.87 -12.75 4.06
CA GLY A 54 -2.55 -13.85 3.15
C GLY A 54 -2.08 -15.09 3.91
N SER A 55 -2.08 -16.26 3.24
CA SER A 55 -1.35 -17.46 3.70
C SER A 55 0.16 -17.27 3.73
N THR A 56 0.65 -16.15 3.18
CA THR A 56 2.05 -15.79 3.03
C THR A 56 2.39 -14.67 4.02
N THR A 57 3.40 -14.89 4.86
CA THR A 57 3.93 -13.88 5.79
C THR A 57 4.36 -12.62 5.04
N GLY A 58 3.98 -11.45 5.56
CA GLY A 58 4.35 -10.14 5.00
C GLY A 58 3.55 -9.71 3.77
N TYR A 59 2.60 -10.52 3.29
CA TYR A 59 1.84 -10.21 2.08
C TYR A 59 0.93 -8.99 2.26
N VAL A 60 1.01 -8.08 1.30
CA VAL A 60 0.10 -6.94 1.16
C VAL A 60 -0.35 -6.84 -0.29
N LYS A 61 -1.63 -6.64 -0.47
CA LYS A 61 -2.30 -6.40 -1.74
C LYS A 61 -2.98 -5.05 -1.70
N LEU A 62 -2.69 -4.24 -2.71
CA LEU A 62 -3.33 -2.96 -2.95
C LEU A 62 -4.22 -3.05 -4.18
N THR A 63 -5.43 -2.48 -4.10
CA THR A 63 -6.37 -2.43 -5.21
C THR A 63 -7.09 -1.09 -5.19
N PHE A 64 -6.76 -0.21 -6.13
CA PHE A 64 -7.22 1.17 -6.09
C PHE A 64 -8.47 1.44 -6.94
N GLY A 65 -8.71 0.67 -8.01
CA GLY A 65 -9.92 0.81 -8.81
C GLY A 65 -10.17 2.23 -9.30
N ASN A 66 -11.30 2.81 -8.88
CA ASN A 66 -11.69 4.20 -9.10
C ASN A 66 -11.40 5.11 -7.89
N ALA A 67 -10.29 4.89 -7.19
CA ALA A 67 -9.95 5.69 -6.02
C ALA A 67 -9.92 7.19 -6.38
N PRO A 68 -10.64 8.03 -5.62
CA PRO A 68 -10.75 9.45 -5.94
C PRO A 68 -9.40 10.14 -5.81
N GLY A 69 -9.14 11.12 -6.67
CA GLY A 69 -7.92 11.92 -6.62
C GLY A 69 -6.68 11.26 -7.24
N LEU A 70 -6.77 10.03 -7.76
CA LEU A 70 -5.71 9.47 -8.59
C LEU A 70 -5.64 10.19 -9.93
N THR A 71 -4.45 10.65 -10.28
CA THR A 71 -4.16 11.25 -11.59
C THR A 71 -3.05 10.46 -12.28
N PRO A 72 -3.05 10.35 -13.63
CA PRO A 72 -1.98 9.68 -14.33
C PRO A 72 -0.63 10.35 -14.06
N GLY A 73 0.41 9.56 -13.79
CA GLY A 73 1.70 10.09 -13.39
C GLY A 73 2.64 9.04 -12.80
N ASN A 74 3.81 9.51 -12.36
CA ASN A 74 4.77 8.68 -11.64
C ASN A 74 4.92 9.21 -10.22
N TYR A 75 4.86 8.32 -9.24
CA TYR A 75 4.82 8.67 -7.82
C TYR A 75 5.77 7.79 -7.03
N ASP A 76 6.39 8.37 -6.00
CA ASP A 76 7.03 7.61 -4.93
C ASP A 76 6.06 7.62 -3.74
N ALA A 77 5.16 6.65 -3.71
CA ALA A 77 4.10 6.58 -2.72
C ALA A 77 4.64 6.10 -1.38
N GLU A 78 4.23 6.74 -0.29
CA GLU A 78 4.72 6.41 1.06
C GLU A 78 3.75 5.43 1.72
N LEU A 79 4.24 4.23 2.04
CA LEU A 79 3.47 3.23 2.78
C LEU A 79 3.72 3.41 4.28
N ILE A 80 2.67 3.68 5.03
CA ILE A 80 2.69 3.83 6.49
C ILE A 80 1.95 2.64 7.09
N VAL A 81 2.58 1.95 8.03
CA VAL A 81 2.02 0.77 8.70
C VAL A 81 1.79 1.07 10.17
N TYR A 82 0.58 0.78 10.64
CA TYR A 82 0.19 0.99 12.03
C TYR A 82 -0.06 -0.35 12.70
N ASP A 83 0.49 -0.52 13.90
CA ASP A 83 0.32 -1.72 14.70
C ASP A 83 -0.13 -1.38 16.14
N VAL A 84 -0.56 -2.38 16.90
CA VAL A 84 -1.05 -2.20 18.28
C VAL A 84 -0.04 -1.54 19.23
N SER A 85 1.25 -1.61 18.92
CA SER A 85 2.34 -0.99 19.69
C SER A 85 2.76 0.38 19.14
N ARG A 86 2.35 0.74 17.93
CA ARG A 86 2.75 1.94 17.20
C ARG A 86 1.54 2.69 16.65
N ALA A 87 0.86 3.38 17.56
CA ALA A 87 -0.32 4.19 17.22
C ALA A 87 -0.04 5.36 16.26
N TYR A 88 1.21 5.84 16.20
CA TYR A 88 1.61 6.93 15.30
C TYR A 88 2.02 6.48 13.90
N GLY A 89 2.03 5.17 13.63
CA GLY A 89 2.45 4.61 12.35
C GLY A 89 3.96 4.64 12.14
N VAL A 90 4.43 3.78 11.24
CA VAL A 90 5.82 3.74 10.78
C VAL A 90 5.82 3.87 9.27
N LEU A 91 6.59 4.83 8.74
CA LEU A 91 6.92 4.85 7.32
C LEU A 91 7.73 3.59 7.00
N TRP A 92 7.07 2.63 6.34
CA TRP A 92 7.68 1.37 5.96
C TRP A 92 8.64 1.54 4.80
N GLY A 93 8.25 2.33 3.81
CA GLY A 93 9.04 2.56 2.62
C GLY A 93 8.30 3.33 1.55
N LYS A 94 9.00 3.56 0.44
CA LYS A 94 8.46 4.19 -0.76
C LYS A 94 8.22 3.14 -1.83
N ILE A 95 7.01 3.15 -2.39
CA ILE A 95 6.59 2.27 -3.48
C ILE A 95 6.60 3.11 -4.76
N PRO A 96 7.45 2.79 -5.75
CA PRO A 96 7.45 3.50 -7.02
C PRO A 96 6.23 3.06 -7.84
N LEU A 97 5.27 3.97 -8.00
CA LEU A 97 4.01 3.75 -8.71
C LEU A 97 3.99 4.49 -10.04
N LYS A 98 3.40 3.87 -11.05
CA LYS A 98 2.97 4.50 -12.29
C LYS A 98 1.45 4.41 -12.38
N ILE A 99 0.77 5.55 -12.42
CA ILE A 99 -0.67 5.61 -12.62
C ILE A 99 -0.94 5.89 -14.10
N GLU A 100 -1.75 5.04 -14.73
CA GLU A 100 -2.22 5.17 -16.11
C GLU A 100 -3.74 5.36 -16.13
N GLY A 101 -4.24 6.17 -17.07
CA GLY A 101 -5.67 6.44 -17.28
C GLY A 101 -6.23 5.72 -18.49
#